data_AF-A0A8X7N4A0-F1
#
_entry.id   AF-A0A8X7N4A0-F1
#
_cell.length_a   1.000
_cell.length_b   1.000
_cell.length_c   1.000
_cell.angle_alpha   90.00
_cell.angle_beta   90.00
_cell.angle_gamma   90.00
#
_symmetry.space_group_name_H-M   'P 1'
#
loop_
_entity.id
_entity.type
_entity.pdbx_description
1 polymer ?
#
loop_
_entity_poly.entity_id
_entity_poly.type
_entity_poly.pdbx_seq_one_letter_code
_entity_poly.pdbx_strand_id
1 'polypeptide(L)'
;VQITSALVLGFDHGTTQSFAAPSETALPSSTTATAGPHKSSNADHPSRERFQDSIRQSLQQVSTAVEIEMESVMVVERAETEQDNAEGQARTTDQQALRALVTQNQKRLLRYRKGLQDLSLHYHSESSNGMLSDDGEDNSYVEKGTDPALSASKLLIDICAESQPLTGDWALKKLRKLAGLLDEMDQSKHAITVLHIVAALYRSRNTEADRNQLCRALLYLSSLLLSLARREEALTASEEAVTIVETMAELESERYKAHLAAALKMKSICKSDIGDADSAIKAAERAVSIYRYLHTNRPADFETALAGMLMEYSIILSKDRQKEGALQANEECLRMYRSMHTKRSTELEAELAEALCSYSIRLSEFGRIIEALQAIEESIAMQQVLDEMQPGHFTVHLAWGFTHYSTQLFKANRYEDGMEALEESLSMRRFLSQERPSRFLADLAWTLASYSMRLDKLGRRKDALEAIEESLKIRRTLLAARPEISCADLAWTLGMYSTILSKVRRHGEALAAIAECLRIRRSLHLRQPAAFEANLASTTFSYSSHLARAGRVEEAMRACEESLMLYETLYEARPQVHELDLANTRSHHATLLKRLRGNGGPYWRREEPSS
;
A
#
# COMPACT_ATOMS: atom_id res chain seq x y z
N VAL A 1 -2.20 2.30 20.47
CA VAL A 1 -1.72 1.42 21.55
C VAL A 1 -2.61 1.50 22.80
N GLN A 2 -2.93 2.67 23.38
CA GLN A 2 -3.88 2.73 24.52
C GLN A 2 -5.35 2.46 24.13
N ILE A 3 -5.76 2.74 22.89
CA ILE A 3 -7.13 2.48 22.39
C ILE A 3 -7.36 0.97 22.10
N THR A 4 -6.34 0.26 21.59
CA THR A 4 -6.43 -1.18 21.33
C THR A 4 -6.53 -2.01 22.61
N SER A 5 -5.81 -1.64 23.68
CA SER A 5 -5.91 -2.35 24.97
C SER A 5 -7.24 -2.14 25.69
N ALA A 6 -7.89 -0.98 25.54
CA ALA A 6 -9.20 -0.73 26.15
C ALA A 6 -10.37 -1.39 25.38
N LEU A 7 -10.23 -1.57 24.07
CA LEU A 7 -11.26 -2.20 23.23
C LEU A 7 -11.23 -3.74 23.26
N VAL A 8 -10.07 -4.36 23.49
CA VAL A 8 -9.95 -5.84 23.58
C VAL A 8 -10.37 -6.37 24.96
N LEU A 9 -10.28 -5.57 26.02
CA LEU A 9 -10.58 -6.02 27.39
C LEU A 9 -12.05 -5.82 27.82
N GLY A 10 -12.91 -5.32 26.92
CA GLY A 10 -14.31 -4.99 27.23
C GLY A 10 -15.36 -6.03 26.84
N PHE A 11 -14.99 -7.08 26.11
CA PHE A 11 -15.91 -8.15 25.69
C PHE A 11 -15.26 -9.51 25.91
N ASP A 12 -15.72 -10.20 26.96
CA ASP A 12 -15.39 -11.59 27.25
C ASP A 12 -15.93 -12.47 26.10
N HIS A 13 -15.04 -12.94 25.22
CA HIS A 13 -15.37 -14.01 24.29
C HIS A 13 -15.33 -15.34 25.04
N GLY A 14 -16.52 -15.87 25.32
CA GLY A 14 -16.71 -17.25 25.77
C GLY A 14 -15.95 -18.22 24.86
N THR A 15 -14.99 -18.91 25.45
CA THR A 15 -14.12 -19.90 24.86
C THR A 15 -14.89 -21.10 24.32
N THR A 16 -14.87 -21.32 23.00
CA THR A 16 -15.13 -22.63 22.40
C THR A 16 -13.80 -23.33 22.17
N GLN A 17 -13.35 -24.11 23.15
CA GLN A 17 -12.26 -25.08 22.98
C GLN A 17 -12.78 -26.33 22.26
N SER A 18 -12.15 -26.68 21.13
CA SER A 18 -12.41 -27.92 20.41
C SER A 18 -11.77 -29.12 21.13
N PHE A 19 -12.57 -30.18 21.25
CA PHE A 19 -12.24 -31.49 21.79
C PHE A 19 -11.02 -32.16 21.13
N ALA A 20 -10.14 -32.72 21.96
CA ALA A 20 -9.41 -33.96 21.68
C ALA A 20 -9.36 -34.78 22.99
N ALA A 21 -9.96 -35.97 22.97
CA ALA A 21 -9.89 -36.96 24.06
C ALA A 21 -8.53 -37.70 24.00
N PRO A 22 -8.04 -38.37 25.07
CA PRO A 22 -8.71 -39.59 25.59
C PRO A 22 -8.66 -39.85 27.12
N SER A 23 -9.42 -40.90 27.48
CA SER A 23 -9.26 -41.86 28.60
C SER A 23 -9.68 -41.50 30.03
N GLU A 24 -10.79 -42.15 30.42
CA GLU A 24 -11.03 -42.93 31.65
C GLU A 24 -10.80 -42.27 33.03
N THR A 25 -11.88 -41.98 33.76
CA THR A 25 -12.38 -42.82 34.88
C THR A 25 -13.47 -42.11 35.71
N ALA A 26 -14.53 -42.85 36.00
CA ALA A 26 -15.45 -42.77 37.16
C ALA A 26 -16.22 -41.46 37.50
N LEU A 27 -17.54 -41.52 37.24
CA LEU A 27 -18.64 -40.89 38.00
C LEU A 27 -18.72 -41.47 39.46
N PRO A 28 -19.53 -40.96 40.43
CA PRO A 28 -20.74 -40.14 40.26
C PRO A 28 -21.07 -39.03 41.32
N SER A 29 -22.04 -38.19 40.93
CA SER A 29 -23.20 -37.67 41.71
C SER A 29 -23.03 -36.78 42.96
N SER A 30 -23.66 -35.59 42.94
CA SER A 30 -24.76 -35.23 43.88
C SER A 30 -25.46 -33.90 43.54
N THR A 31 -26.74 -34.01 43.19
CA THR A 31 -27.93 -33.27 43.68
C THR A 31 -27.89 -31.76 44.01
N THR A 32 -28.65 -31.02 43.19
CA THR A 32 -29.74 -30.06 43.52
C THR A 32 -29.49 -28.91 44.52
N ALA A 33 -29.56 -27.68 44.01
CA ALA A 33 -30.27 -26.57 44.69
C ALA A 33 -30.72 -25.49 43.68
N THR A 34 -31.98 -25.13 43.80
CA THR A 34 -32.80 -24.15 43.07
C THR A 34 -32.22 -22.72 43.03
N ALA A 35 -32.17 -22.11 41.85
CA ALA A 35 -31.89 -20.67 41.68
C ALA A 35 -33.17 -19.91 41.29
N GLY A 36 -33.57 -18.95 42.13
CA GLY A 36 -34.59 -17.94 41.81
C GLY A 36 -34.04 -16.83 40.91
N PRO A 37 -34.91 -15.93 40.38
CA PRO A 37 -34.52 -14.98 39.35
C PRO A 37 -33.73 -13.82 39.96
N HIS A 38 -32.41 -13.78 39.73
CA HIS A 38 -31.61 -12.61 40.05
C HIS A 38 -31.80 -11.51 39.00
N LYS A 39 -32.37 -10.40 39.48
CA LYS A 39 -32.45 -9.10 38.82
C LYS A 39 -31.10 -8.66 38.26
N SER A 40 -31.06 -8.33 36.97
CA SER A 40 -30.01 -7.54 36.35
C SER A 40 -30.05 -6.11 36.88
N SER A 41 -29.06 -5.68 37.66
CA SER A 41 -28.92 -4.27 38.04
C SER A 41 -27.47 -3.77 37.92
N ASN A 42 -27.32 -2.72 37.09
CA ASN A 42 -26.38 -1.60 37.25
C ASN A 42 -24.85 -1.78 37.10
N ALA A 43 -24.34 -2.89 36.58
CA ALA A 43 -22.90 -3.00 36.26
C ALA A 43 -22.48 -2.37 34.90
N ASP A 44 -23.44 -2.10 33.99
CA ASP A 44 -23.17 -1.65 32.60
C ASP A 44 -23.05 -0.13 32.40
N HIS A 45 -23.45 0.68 33.39
CA HIS A 45 -23.50 2.14 33.24
C HIS A 45 -22.10 2.81 33.19
N PRO A 46 -21.14 2.46 34.08
CA PRO A 46 -19.83 3.11 34.11
C PRO A 46 -18.94 2.72 32.92
N SER A 47 -19.11 1.52 32.37
CA SER A 47 -18.37 1.05 31.19
C SER A 47 -18.87 1.72 29.90
N ARG A 48 -20.19 1.88 29.76
CA ARG A 48 -20.80 2.62 28.63
C ARG A 48 -20.47 4.10 28.64
N GLU A 49 -20.49 4.76 29.80
CA GLU A 49 -20.11 6.18 29.91
C GLU A 49 -18.63 6.38 29.53
N ARG A 50 -17.72 5.55 30.07
CA ARG A 50 -16.29 5.59 29.70
C ARG A 50 -16.06 5.34 28.21
N PHE A 51 -16.82 4.44 27.60
CA PHE A 51 -16.77 4.18 26.15
C PHE A 51 -17.21 5.40 25.34
N GLN A 52 -18.32 6.06 25.74
CA GLN A 52 -18.78 7.28 25.08
C GLN A 52 -17.81 8.46 25.26
N ASP A 53 -17.21 8.61 26.44
CA ASP A 53 -16.20 9.65 26.70
C ASP A 53 -14.95 9.46 25.82
N SER A 54 -14.50 8.20 25.65
CA SER A 54 -13.39 7.85 24.76
C SER A 54 -13.70 8.19 23.29
N ILE A 55 -14.94 7.94 22.84
CA ILE A 55 -15.38 8.33 21.49
C ILE A 55 -15.36 9.85 21.33
N ARG A 56 -15.91 10.61 22.29
CA ARG A 56 -15.89 12.08 22.24
C ARG A 56 -14.48 12.64 22.20
N GLN A 57 -13.56 12.11 23.01
CA GLN A 57 -12.16 12.53 23.00
C GLN A 57 -11.50 12.28 21.63
N SER A 58 -11.79 11.14 21.01
CA SER A 58 -11.26 10.80 19.68
C SER A 58 -11.84 11.73 18.60
N LEU A 59 -13.13 12.04 18.65
CA LEU A 59 -13.75 12.99 17.72
C LEU A 59 -13.23 14.42 17.91
N GLN A 60 -12.88 14.82 19.14
CA GLN A 60 -12.24 16.12 19.40
C GLN A 60 -10.87 16.22 18.72
N GLN A 61 -10.07 15.16 18.75
CA GLN A 61 -8.78 15.11 18.03
C GLN A 61 -8.97 15.25 16.51
N VAL A 62 -10.00 14.58 15.97
CA VAL A 62 -10.38 14.71 14.55
C VAL A 62 -10.81 16.15 14.23
N SER A 63 -11.59 16.80 15.11
CA SER A 63 -11.98 18.21 14.95
C SER A 63 -10.78 19.14 14.86
N THR A 64 -9.85 19.02 15.80
CA THR A 64 -8.63 19.83 15.78
C THR A 64 -7.81 19.62 14.51
N ALA A 65 -7.74 18.39 13.98
CA ALA A 65 -7.04 18.13 12.73
C ALA A 65 -7.73 18.77 11.51
N VAL A 66 -9.07 18.73 11.46
CA VAL A 66 -9.85 19.38 10.40
C VAL A 66 -9.70 20.90 10.47
N GLU A 67 -9.70 21.48 11.68
CA GLU A 67 -9.49 22.92 11.89
C GLU A 67 -8.11 23.37 11.40
N ILE A 68 -7.04 22.63 11.71
CA ILE A 68 -5.68 22.90 11.22
C ILE A 68 -5.63 22.87 9.68
N GLU A 69 -6.33 21.92 9.05
CA GLU A 69 -6.39 21.83 7.59
C GLU A 69 -7.16 23.01 6.98
N MET A 70 -8.23 23.48 7.63
CA MET A 70 -8.93 24.68 7.19
C MET A 70 -8.05 25.94 7.33
N GLU A 71 -7.28 26.04 8.41
CA GLU A 71 -6.34 27.15 8.62
C GLU A 71 -5.21 27.14 7.60
N SER A 72 -4.67 25.97 7.25
CA SER A 72 -3.59 25.85 6.25
C SER A 72 -4.07 26.32 4.86
N VAL A 73 -5.29 25.95 4.46
CA VAL A 73 -5.92 26.42 3.22
C VAL A 73 -6.11 27.94 3.24
N MET A 74 -6.59 28.52 4.35
CA MET A 74 -6.75 29.97 4.47
C MET A 74 -5.42 30.75 4.48
N VAL A 75 -4.35 30.19 5.05
CA VAL A 75 -3.01 30.81 5.03
C VAL A 75 -2.43 30.85 3.62
N VAL A 76 -2.64 29.79 2.83
CA VAL A 76 -2.26 29.77 1.41
C VAL A 76 -3.05 30.83 0.65
N GLU A 77 -4.37 30.91 0.81
CA GLU A 77 -5.19 31.94 0.15
C GLU A 77 -4.81 33.38 0.57
N ARG A 78 -4.44 33.60 1.83
CA ARG A 78 -3.94 34.92 2.31
C ARG A 78 -2.56 35.26 1.76
N ALA A 79 -1.64 34.30 1.74
CA ALA A 79 -0.32 34.50 1.15
C ALA A 79 -0.43 34.83 -0.35
N GLU A 80 -1.37 34.20 -1.07
CA GLU A 80 -1.65 34.50 -2.48
C GLU A 80 -2.22 35.92 -2.66
N THR A 81 -3.18 36.34 -1.83
CA THR A 81 -3.76 37.70 -1.90
C THR A 81 -2.78 38.80 -1.48
N GLU A 82 -1.90 38.54 -0.52
CA GLU A 82 -0.84 39.47 -0.11
C GLU A 82 0.29 39.54 -1.15
N GLN A 83 0.63 38.41 -1.80
CA GLN A 83 1.60 38.37 -2.90
C GLN A 83 1.04 39.02 -4.18
N ASP A 84 -0.26 38.86 -4.47
CA ASP A 84 -0.94 39.59 -5.55
C ASP A 84 -1.01 41.10 -5.31
N ASN A 85 -1.11 41.52 -4.04
CA ASN A 85 -1.08 42.94 -3.67
C ASN A 85 0.35 43.52 -3.65
N ALA A 86 1.37 42.74 -3.31
CA ALA A 86 2.77 43.18 -3.27
C ALA A 86 3.42 43.24 -4.66
N GLU A 87 3.01 42.39 -5.62
CA GLU A 87 3.55 42.32 -6.99
C GLU A 87 2.81 43.24 -7.99
N GLY A 88 1.94 44.13 -7.50
CA GLY A 88 1.27 45.17 -8.29
C GLY A 88 2.20 46.23 -8.91
N GLN A 89 3.52 46.16 -8.66
CA GLN A 89 4.51 47.16 -9.10
C GLN A 89 5.80 46.57 -9.70
N ALA A 90 5.69 45.67 -10.69
CA ALA A 90 6.63 45.52 -11.82
C ALA A 90 6.16 44.35 -12.68
N ARG A 91 5.82 44.58 -13.96
CA ARG A 91 5.36 43.52 -14.86
C ARG A 91 6.32 43.33 -16.02
N THR A 92 6.88 42.12 -16.14
CA THR A 92 7.49 41.61 -17.38
C THR A 92 6.63 40.50 -17.98
N THR A 93 6.74 40.31 -19.29
CA THR A 93 5.94 39.39 -20.11
C THR A 93 6.09 37.91 -19.72
N ASP A 94 7.24 37.50 -19.17
CA ASP A 94 7.47 36.13 -18.65
C ASP A 94 6.68 35.85 -17.37
N GLN A 95 6.47 36.84 -16.51
CA GLN A 95 5.63 36.70 -15.31
C GLN A 95 4.14 36.59 -15.66
N GLN A 96 3.69 37.18 -16.77
CA GLN A 96 2.33 37.01 -17.26
C GLN A 96 2.10 35.61 -17.84
N ALA A 97 3.09 35.03 -18.52
CA ALA A 97 3.04 33.65 -18.99
C ALA A 97 3.06 32.65 -17.82
N LEU A 98 3.90 32.89 -16.81
CA LEU A 98 3.96 32.06 -15.60
C LEU A 98 2.67 32.19 -14.76
N ARG A 99 2.11 33.40 -14.60
CA ARG A 99 0.80 33.61 -13.95
C ARG A 99 -0.34 32.96 -14.73
N ALA A 100 -0.35 33.05 -16.06
CA ALA A 100 -1.35 32.34 -16.86
C ALA A 100 -1.28 30.83 -16.64
N LEU A 101 -0.07 30.27 -16.54
CA LEU A 101 0.17 28.86 -16.26
C LEU A 101 -0.24 28.46 -14.83
N VAL A 102 0.08 29.30 -13.83
CA VAL A 102 -0.28 29.08 -12.41
C VAL A 102 -1.79 29.23 -12.20
N THR A 103 -2.43 30.26 -12.73
CA THR A 103 -3.89 30.43 -12.69
C THR A 103 -4.62 29.36 -13.49
N GLN A 104 -4.01 28.84 -14.57
CA GLN A 104 -4.52 27.67 -15.29
C GLN A 104 -4.35 26.39 -14.47
N ASN A 105 -3.24 26.21 -13.77
CA ASN A 105 -2.99 25.09 -12.86
C ASN A 105 -3.91 25.15 -11.62
N GLN A 106 -4.20 26.32 -11.08
CA GLN A 106 -5.17 26.54 -9.99
C GLN A 106 -6.61 26.31 -10.46
N LYS A 107 -7.00 26.75 -11.66
CA LYS A 107 -8.30 26.40 -12.26
C LYS A 107 -8.40 24.92 -12.58
N ARG A 108 -7.28 24.27 -12.93
CA ARG A 108 -7.17 22.81 -13.05
C ARG A 108 -7.27 22.13 -11.70
N LEU A 109 -6.68 22.67 -10.63
CA LEU A 109 -6.80 22.21 -9.24
C LEU A 109 -8.22 22.32 -8.69
N LEU A 110 -8.94 23.38 -9.02
CA LEU A 110 -10.37 23.52 -8.71
C LEU A 110 -11.24 22.55 -9.52
N ARG A 111 -10.91 22.30 -10.79
CA ARG A 111 -11.55 21.21 -11.58
C ARG A 111 -11.17 19.84 -11.05
N TYR A 112 -9.96 19.67 -10.53
CA TYR A 112 -9.45 18.45 -9.91
C TYR A 112 -10.16 18.17 -8.59
N ARG A 113 -10.37 19.19 -7.75
CA ARG A 113 -11.16 19.15 -6.52
C ARG A 113 -12.64 18.86 -6.80
N LYS A 114 -13.16 19.37 -7.92
CA LYS A 114 -14.53 19.13 -8.40
C LYS A 114 -14.69 17.74 -9.05
N GLY A 115 -13.63 17.19 -9.66
CA GLY A 115 -13.58 15.81 -10.19
C GLY A 115 -13.34 14.76 -9.10
N LEU A 116 -12.57 15.09 -8.06
CA LEU A 116 -12.42 14.29 -6.84
C LEU A 116 -13.79 14.09 -6.14
N GLN A 117 -14.69 15.08 -6.18
CA GLN A 117 -16.08 14.93 -5.70
C GLN A 117 -16.91 13.91 -6.48
N ASP A 118 -16.54 13.60 -7.73
CA ASP A 118 -17.24 12.65 -8.58
C ASP A 118 -16.58 11.25 -8.58
N LEU A 119 -15.37 11.09 -8.01
CA LEU A 119 -14.57 9.84 -8.01
C LEU A 119 -14.10 9.37 -6.62
N SER A 120 -14.28 10.14 -5.54
CA SER A 120 -13.80 9.78 -4.19
C SER A 120 -14.54 8.64 -3.49
N LEU A 121 -15.52 8.01 -4.15
CA LEU A 121 -16.15 6.77 -3.67
C LEU A 121 -15.49 5.55 -4.33
N HIS A 122 -14.20 5.35 -4.12
CA HIS A 122 -13.57 4.05 -4.37
C HIS A 122 -13.46 3.21 -3.08
N TYR A 123 -14.62 3.11 -2.43
CA TYR A 123 -15.10 1.88 -1.80
C TYR A 123 -16.43 1.49 -2.46
N HIS A 124 -16.36 1.12 -3.74
CA HIS A 124 -17.46 0.61 -4.56
C HIS A 124 -18.83 1.26 -4.29
N SER A 125 -19.02 2.47 -4.81
CA SER A 125 -20.32 2.84 -5.35
C SER A 125 -20.52 2.12 -6.68
N GLU A 126 -21.04 0.89 -6.67
CA GLU A 126 -21.71 0.34 -7.84
C GLU A 126 -22.99 -0.36 -7.39
N SER A 127 -24.10 0.32 -7.68
CA SER A 127 -25.45 -0.17 -7.44
C SER A 127 -25.85 -1.16 -8.54
N SER A 128 -26.10 -2.41 -8.16
CA SER A 128 -27.21 -3.23 -8.68
C SER A 128 -27.28 -4.57 -7.95
N ASN A 129 -28.40 -4.82 -7.27
CA ASN A 129 -28.92 -6.11 -6.81
C ASN A 129 -27.94 -7.09 -6.10
N GLY A 130 -27.55 -6.75 -4.87
CA GLY A 130 -26.90 -7.68 -3.92
C GLY A 130 -25.39 -7.46 -3.73
N MET A 131 -24.84 -6.48 -4.45
CA MET A 131 -23.55 -5.85 -4.22
C MET A 131 -23.77 -4.58 -3.39
N LEU A 132 -23.03 -4.42 -2.28
CA LEU A 132 -22.90 -3.23 -1.40
C LEU A 132 -23.73 -1.99 -1.78
N SER A 133 -25.05 -2.09 -1.77
CA SER A 133 -25.90 -0.93 -2.04
C SER A 133 -25.79 0.01 -0.85
N ASP A 134 -25.47 1.27 -1.13
CA ASP A 134 -25.97 2.35 -0.30
C ASP A 134 -27.49 2.33 -0.51
N ASP A 135 -28.27 2.13 0.56
CA ASP A 135 -29.70 2.32 0.47
C ASP A 135 -29.91 3.76 -0.01
N GLY A 136 -30.36 3.87 -1.25
CA GLY A 136 -30.49 5.13 -1.96
C GLY A 136 -31.45 6.02 -1.22
N GLU A 137 -30.91 6.93 -0.41
CA GLU A 137 -31.55 8.17 0.02
C GLU A 137 -30.50 9.07 0.69
N ASP A 138 -30.44 10.32 0.25
CA ASP A 138 -29.71 11.45 0.83
C ASP A 138 -28.18 11.54 0.68
N ASN A 139 -27.78 11.85 -0.55
CA ASN A 139 -26.61 12.69 -0.84
C ASN A 139 -26.94 14.22 -0.70
N SER A 140 -28.02 14.58 -0.02
CA SER A 140 -28.66 15.92 -0.07
C SER A 140 -28.01 17.02 0.78
N TYR A 141 -26.92 16.74 1.51
CA TYR A 141 -26.20 17.75 2.30
C TYR A 141 -24.84 18.17 1.73
N VAL A 142 -24.44 17.65 0.56
CA VAL A 142 -23.32 18.22 -0.19
C VAL A 142 -23.92 19.08 -1.30
N GLU A 143 -24.01 20.38 -1.07
CA GLU A 143 -24.11 21.30 -2.20
C GLU A 143 -22.90 21.03 -3.09
N LYS A 144 -23.14 20.59 -4.33
CA LYS A 144 -22.08 20.39 -5.33
C LYS A 144 -21.19 21.64 -5.36
N GLY A 145 -19.93 21.50 -4.93
CA GLY A 145 -18.96 22.61 -4.84
C GLY A 145 -18.53 23.07 -3.44
N THR A 146 -18.96 22.43 -2.33
CA THR A 146 -18.42 22.75 -0.99
C THR A 146 -17.07 22.06 -0.70
N ASP A 147 -16.14 22.77 -0.05
CA ASP A 147 -14.83 22.27 0.35
C ASP A 147 -14.93 21.07 1.33
N PRO A 148 -14.22 19.94 1.09
CA PRO A 148 -14.27 18.76 1.96
C PRO A 148 -13.98 19.04 3.44
N ALA A 149 -13.07 19.97 3.74
CA ALA A 149 -12.74 20.36 5.11
C ALA A 149 -13.93 21.04 5.80
N LEU A 150 -14.62 21.93 5.08
CA LEU A 150 -15.85 22.57 5.55
C LEU A 150 -16.98 21.55 5.75
N SER A 151 -17.11 20.58 4.83
CA SER A 151 -18.09 19.49 4.96
C SER A 151 -17.78 18.59 6.16
N ALA A 152 -16.51 18.25 6.40
CA ALA A 152 -16.08 17.46 7.55
C ALA A 152 -16.33 18.21 8.86
N SER A 153 -16.02 19.51 8.91
CA SER A 153 -16.29 20.38 10.07
C SER A 153 -17.78 20.45 10.39
N LYS A 154 -18.65 20.65 9.38
CA LYS A 154 -20.11 20.62 9.56
C LYS A 154 -20.59 19.27 10.12
N LEU A 155 -20.10 18.15 9.59
CA LEU A 155 -20.46 16.83 10.10
C LEU A 155 -20.02 16.62 11.56
N LEU A 156 -18.83 17.09 11.93
CA LEU A 156 -18.34 17.01 13.30
C LEU A 156 -19.19 17.85 14.25
N ILE A 157 -19.56 19.07 13.85
CA ILE A 157 -20.46 19.93 14.64
C ILE A 157 -21.82 19.25 14.80
N ASP A 158 -22.41 18.72 13.72
CA ASP A 158 -23.68 17.99 13.77
C ASP A 158 -23.60 16.83 14.77
N ILE A 159 -22.56 16.00 14.68
CA ILE A 159 -22.37 14.80 15.53
C ILE A 159 -22.16 15.19 17.00
N CYS A 160 -21.44 16.27 17.28
CA CYS A 160 -21.09 16.71 18.63
C CYS A 160 -22.18 17.57 19.29
N ALA A 161 -23.00 18.27 18.52
CA ALA A 161 -24.04 19.17 19.03
C ALA A 161 -25.30 18.43 19.52
N GLU A 162 -25.58 17.24 19.00
CA GLU A 162 -26.78 16.49 19.37
C GLU A 162 -26.62 15.68 20.66
N SER A 163 -27.63 15.74 21.53
CA SER A 163 -27.71 14.94 22.75
C SER A 163 -28.12 13.48 22.51
N GLN A 164 -28.25 13.06 21.24
CA GLN A 164 -28.66 11.70 20.88
C GLN A 164 -27.52 10.68 21.08
N PRO A 165 -27.84 9.41 21.37
CA PRO A 165 -26.84 8.37 21.47
C PRO A 165 -26.16 8.11 20.11
N LEU A 166 -24.83 8.09 20.09
CA LEU A 166 -24.00 7.82 18.90
C LEU A 166 -24.24 6.45 18.25
N THR A 167 -25.06 5.60 18.85
CA THR A 167 -25.48 4.31 18.31
C THR A 167 -26.62 4.42 17.29
N GLY A 168 -27.21 5.59 17.05
CA GLY A 168 -28.27 5.74 16.04
C GLY A 168 -27.77 5.55 14.59
N ASP A 169 -28.64 5.09 13.68
CA ASP A 169 -28.30 4.90 12.25
C ASP A 169 -27.83 6.20 11.58
N TRP A 170 -28.44 7.32 11.96
CA TRP A 170 -28.04 8.66 11.53
C TRP A 170 -26.57 8.96 11.86
N ALA A 171 -26.17 8.73 13.12
CA ALA A 171 -24.81 9.01 13.59
C ALA A 171 -23.78 8.12 12.88
N LEU A 172 -24.09 6.83 12.71
CA LEU A 172 -23.25 5.88 11.99
C LEU A 172 -23.10 6.24 10.52
N LYS A 173 -24.16 6.70 9.85
CA LYS A 173 -24.11 7.19 8.46
C LYS A 173 -23.22 8.44 8.35
N LYS A 174 -23.37 9.39 9.26
CA LYS A 174 -22.56 10.62 9.33
C LYS A 174 -21.08 10.33 9.62
N LEU A 175 -20.78 9.42 10.54
CA LEU A 175 -19.40 8.98 10.85
C LEU A 175 -18.74 8.27 9.66
N ARG A 176 -19.45 7.37 8.96
CA ARG A 176 -18.92 6.75 7.73
C ARG A 176 -18.59 7.80 6.67
N LYS A 177 -19.46 8.79 6.49
CA LYS A 177 -19.23 9.90 5.56
C LYS A 177 -18.04 10.77 5.98
N LEU A 178 -17.90 11.05 7.27
CA LEU A 178 -16.75 11.76 7.82
C LEU A 178 -15.44 11.01 7.54
N ALA A 179 -15.43 9.68 7.71
CA ALA A 179 -14.25 8.88 7.37
C ALA A 179 -13.84 9.02 5.89
N GLY A 180 -14.80 9.01 4.97
CA GLY A 180 -14.54 9.23 3.54
C GLY A 180 -13.95 10.61 3.24
N LEU A 181 -14.53 11.67 3.81
CA LEU A 181 -14.02 13.04 3.65
C LEU A 181 -12.62 13.22 4.23
N LEU A 182 -12.33 12.60 5.38
CA LEU A 182 -11.00 12.62 5.97
C LEU A 182 -9.98 11.93 5.07
N ASP A 183 -10.36 10.82 4.43
CA ASP A 183 -9.49 10.13 3.49
C ASP A 183 -9.23 10.95 2.21
N GLU A 184 -10.26 11.63 1.69
CA GLU A 184 -10.13 12.60 0.58
C GLU A 184 -9.14 13.73 0.89
N MET A 185 -9.11 14.16 2.16
CA MET A 185 -8.21 15.19 2.68
C MET A 185 -6.81 14.65 3.03
N ASP A 186 -6.47 13.40 2.70
CA ASP A 186 -5.21 12.74 3.07
C ASP A 186 -5.00 12.61 4.60
N GLN A 187 -6.10 12.68 5.36
CA GLN A 187 -6.15 12.50 6.81
C GLN A 187 -6.48 11.04 7.17
N SER A 188 -5.88 10.06 6.46
CA SER A 188 -6.20 8.63 6.61
C SER A 188 -6.00 8.11 8.04
N LYS A 189 -5.12 8.71 8.85
CA LYS A 189 -4.99 8.40 10.29
C LYS A 189 -6.27 8.72 11.06
N HIS A 190 -6.89 9.87 10.79
CA HIS A 190 -8.14 10.29 11.41
C HIS A 190 -9.32 9.49 10.84
N ALA A 191 -9.32 9.18 9.54
CA ALA A 191 -10.29 8.29 8.94
C ALA A 191 -10.29 6.89 9.61
N ILE A 192 -9.11 6.31 9.85
CA ILE A 192 -8.94 5.04 10.58
C ILE A 192 -9.53 5.13 11.99
N THR A 193 -9.29 6.23 12.71
CA THR A 193 -9.87 6.45 14.05
C THR A 193 -11.40 6.44 13.98
N VAL A 194 -11.99 7.15 13.01
CA VAL A 194 -13.45 7.17 12.82
C VAL A 194 -13.99 5.78 12.44
N LEU A 195 -13.29 5.03 11.57
CA LEU A 195 -13.71 3.68 11.20
C LEU A 195 -13.62 2.68 12.36
N HIS A 196 -12.65 2.81 13.26
CA HIS A 196 -12.61 2.02 14.50
C HIS A 196 -13.82 2.32 15.39
N ILE A 197 -14.22 3.59 15.52
CA ILE A 197 -15.42 4.00 16.27
C ILE A 197 -16.67 3.38 15.63
N VAL A 198 -16.81 3.50 14.31
CA VAL A 198 -17.93 2.92 13.54
C VAL A 198 -18.00 1.40 13.75
N ALA A 199 -16.88 0.70 13.63
CA ALA A 199 -16.82 -0.75 13.84
C ALA A 199 -17.22 -1.13 15.28
N ALA A 200 -16.73 -0.41 16.28
CA ALA A 200 -17.08 -0.65 17.69
C ALA A 200 -18.58 -0.43 17.95
N LEU A 201 -19.16 0.62 17.37
CA LEU A 201 -20.59 0.91 17.50
C LEU A 201 -21.46 -0.16 16.81
N TYR A 202 -21.09 -0.65 15.63
CA TYR A 202 -21.79 -1.78 15.00
C TYR A 202 -21.70 -3.07 15.82
N ARG A 203 -20.52 -3.39 16.37
CA ARG A 203 -20.34 -4.54 17.29
C ARG A 203 -21.26 -4.45 18.51
N SER A 204 -21.50 -3.23 19.03
CA SER A 204 -22.34 -3.03 20.20
C SER A 204 -23.84 -3.26 19.96
N ARG A 205 -24.32 -3.05 18.71
CA ARG A 205 -25.73 -3.21 18.34
C ARG A 205 -26.05 -4.62 17.84
N ASN A 206 -25.11 -5.26 17.14
CA ASN A 206 -25.12 -6.67 16.74
C ASN A 206 -26.41 -7.17 16.03
N THR A 207 -27.09 -6.31 15.27
CA THR A 207 -28.18 -6.76 14.37
C THR A 207 -27.61 -7.36 13.07
N GLU A 208 -28.43 -8.01 12.26
CA GLU A 208 -28.01 -8.53 10.94
C GLU A 208 -27.57 -7.39 10.00
N ALA A 209 -28.34 -6.30 9.96
CA ALA A 209 -27.97 -5.10 9.18
C ALA A 209 -26.65 -4.50 9.66
N ASP A 210 -26.42 -4.49 10.98
CA ASP A 210 -25.15 -4.02 11.56
C ASP A 210 -23.97 -4.92 11.19
N ARG A 211 -24.15 -6.24 11.08
CA ARG A 211 -23.10 -7.16 10.64
C ARG A 211 -22.65 -6.87 9.20
N ASN A 212 -23.59 -6.57 8.30
CA ASN A 212 -23.24 -6.16 6.94
C ASN A 212 -22.45 -4.83 6.93
N GLN A 213 -22.95 -3.82 7.65
CA GLN A 213 -22.27 -2.52 7.71
C GLN A 213 -20.93 -2.58 8.44
N LEU A 214 -20.78 -3.46 9.44
CA LEU A 214 -19.53 -3.76 10.11
C LEU A 214 -18.52 -4.35 9.12
N CYS A 215 -18.93 -5.33 8.32
CA CYS A 215 -18.07 -5.88 7.27
C CYS A 215 -17.56 -4.77 6.33
N ARG A 216 -18.45 -3.89 5.84
CA ARG A 216 -18.05 -2.74 5.00
C ARG A 216 -17.02 -1.85 5.67
N ALA A 217 -17.27 -1.47 6.92
CA ALA A 217 -16.36 -0.63 7.69
C ALA A 217 -15.00 -1.30 7.91
N LEU A 218 -14.98 -2.62 8.17
CA LEU A 218 -13.76 -3.40 8.37
C LEU A 218 -12.95 -3.55 7.07
N LEU A 219 -13.62 -3.76 5.93
CA LEU A 219 -12.93 -3.78 4.65
C LEU A 219 -12.30 -2.42 4.36
N TYR A 220 -13.05 -1.33 4.54
CA TYR A 220 -12.49 0.01 4.32
C TYR A 220 -11.34 0.33 5.27
N LEU A 221 -11.51 -0.02 6.54
CA LEU A 221 -10.44 0.07 7.54
C LEU A 221 -9.21 -0.72 7.11
N SER A 222 -9.38 -1.94 6.61
CA SER A 222 -8.29 -2.80 6.12
C SER A 222 -7.53 -2.14 4.96
N SER A 223 -8.24 -1.57 3.99
CA SER A 223 -7.62 -0.81 2.88
C SER A 223 -6.78 0.37 3.38
N LEU A 224 -7.32 1.20 4.28
CA LEU A 224 -6.60 2.36 4.81
C LEU A 224 -5.41 1.95 5.67
N LEU A 225 -5.55 0.92 6.50
CA LEU A 225 -4.44 0.36 7.27
C LEU A 225 -3.33 -0.14 6.36
N LEU A 226 -3.68 -0.81 5.25
CA LEU A 226 -2.71 -1.28 4.27
C LEU A 226 -1.99 -0.11 3.57
N SER A 227 -2.69 0.97 3.21
CA SER A 227 -2.09 2.18 2.62
C SER A 227 -1.05 2.84 3.55
N LEU A 228 -1.18 2.65 4.86
CA LEU A 228 -0.24 3.11 5.89
C LEU A 228 0.71 1.99 6.35
N ALA A 229 0.85 0.92 5.57
CA ALA A 229 1.63 -0.29 5.86
C ALA A 229 1.43 -0.88 7.27
N ARG A 230 0.25 -0.70 7.87
CA ARG A 230 -0.18 -1.34 9.12
C ARG A 230 -0.74 -2.72 8.79
N ARG A 231 0.13 -3.56 8.22
CA ARG A 231 -0.22 -4.81 7.54
C ARG A 231 -0.96 -5.81 8.44
N GLU A 232 -0.48 -6.00 9.66
CA GLU A 232 -1.06 -6.95 10.61
C GLU A 232 -2.47 -6.53 11.02
N GLU A 233 -2.68 -5.24 11.32
CA GLU A 233 -4.00 -4.70 11.65
C GLU A 233 -4.95 -4.77 10.45
N ALA A 234 -4.45 -4.48 9.24
CA ALA A 234 -5.22 -4.63 8.00
C ALA A 234 -5.67 -6.08 7.81
N LEU A 235 -4.77 -7.05 8.04
CA LEU A 235 -5.08 -8.47 7.97
C LEU A 235 -6.14 -8.84 9.01
N THR A 236 -5.98 -8.44 10.27
CA THR A 236 -6.96 -8.71 11.34
C THR A 236 -8.36 -8.20 10.97
N ALA A 237 -8.46 -6.96 10.49
CA ALA A 237 -9.74 -6.38 10.06
C ALA A 237 -10.35 -7.17 8.88
N SER A 238 -9.53 -7.58 7.91
CA SER A 238 -10.00 -8.38 6.77
C SER A 238 -10.44 -9.79 7.17
N GLU A 239 -9.76 -10.42 8.13
CA GLU A 239 -10.10 -11.75 8.63
C GLU A 239 -11.40 -11.73 9.43
N GLU A 240 -11.60 -10.72 10.27
CA GLU A 240 -12.86 -10.50 10.97
C GLU A 240 -14.01 -10.30 9.96
N ALA A 241 -13.80 -9.48 8.93
CA ALA A 241 -14.80 -9.28 7.87
C ALA A 241 -15.16 -10.59 7.15
N VAL A 242 -14.16 -11.44 6.84
CA VAL A 242 -14.40 -12.77 6.27
C VAL A 242 -15.22 -13.63 7.22
N THR A 243 -14.85 -13.72 8.50
CA THR A 243 -15.59 -14.53 9.49
C THR A 243 -17.05 -14.09 9.61
N ILE A 244 -17.31 -12.77 9.70
CA ILE A 244 -18.67 -12.24 9.75
C ILE A 244 -19.46 -12.66 8.50
N VAL A 245 -18.90 -12.50 7.31
CA VAL A 245 -19.63 -12.80 6.07
C VAL A 245 -19.76 -14.30 5.82
N GLU A 246 -18.79 -15.12 6.21
CA GLU A 246 -18.89 -16.58 6.12
C GLU A 246 -20.08 -17.10 6.92
N THR A 247 -20.23 -16.66 8.17
CA THR A 247 -21.39 -17.05 9.01
C THR A 247 -22.73 -16.60 8.42
N MET A 248 -22.78 -15.43 7.76
CA MET A 248 -23.98 -14.97 7.07
C MET A 248 -24.24 -15.78 5.78
N ALA A 249 -23.19 -16.15 5.05
CA ALA A 249 -23.29 -16.94 3.82
C ALA A 249 -23.65 -18.42 4.07
N GLU A 250 -23.38 -18.95 5.26
CA GLU A 250 -23.88 -20.27 5.69
C GLU A 250 -25.41 -20.27 5.84
N LEU A 251 -25.99 -19.15 6.28
CA LEU A 251 -27.44 -18.99 6.44
C LEU A 251 -28.13 -18.64 5.11
N GLU A 252 -27.56 -17.70 4.35
CA GLU A 252 -28.15 -17.18 3.11
C GLU A 252 -27.07 -17.05 2.01
N SER A 253 -26.63 -18.19 1.48
CA SER A 253 -25.50 -18.25 0.53
C SER A 253 -25.67 -17.33 -0.68
N GLU A 254 -26.84 -17.32 -1.32
CA GLU A 254 -27.07 -16.50 -2.53
C GLU A 254 -27.03 -14.99 -2.26
N ARG A 255 -27.36 -14.55 -1.03
CA ARG A 255 -27.37 -13.13 -0.67
C ARG A 255 -25.97 -12.60 -0.34
N TYR A 256 -25.15 -13.42 0.32
CA TYR A 256 -23.86 -12.97 0.87
C TYR A 256 -22.63 -13.44 0.09
N LYS A 257 -22.78 -14.23 -0.99
CA LYS A 257 -21.67 -14.65 -1.86
C LYS A 257 -20.81 -13.48 -2.37
N ALA A 258 -21.43 -12.39 -2.83
CA ALA A 258 -20.71 -11.22 -3.32
C ALA A 258 -19.88 -10.55 -2.22
N HIS A 259 -20.46 -10.42 -1.03
CA HIS A 259 -19.79 -9.88 0.15
C HIS A 259 -18.61 -10.77 0.57
N LEU A 260 -18.76 -12.10 0.47
CA LEU A 260 -17.70 -13.06 0.81
C LEU A 260 -16.53 -12.93 -0.17
N ALA A 261 -16.81 -12.81 -1.46
CA ALA A 261 -15.79 -12.62 -2.48
C ALA A 261 -15.02 -11.30 -2.28
N ALA A 262 -15.69 -10.20 -1.92
CA ALA A 262 -15.05 -8.94 -1.60
C ALA A 262 -14.16 -9.02 -0.35
N ALA A 263 -14.61 -9.71 0.70
CA ALA A 263 -13.81 -9.91 1.92
C ALA A 263 -12.58 -10.80 1.67
N LEU A 264 -12.75 -11.86 0.88
CA LEU A 264 -11.64 -12.73 0.45
C LEU A 264 -10.63 -11.99 -0.43
N LYS A 265 -11.09 -11.10 -1.34
CA LYS A 265 -10.22 -10.21 -2.11
C LYS A 265 -9.33 -9.38 -1.17
N MET A 266 -9.91 -8.66 -0.20
CA MET A 266 -9.13 -7.85 0.74
C MET A 266 -8.15 -8.69 1.58
N LYS A 267 -8.59 -9.85 2.08
CA LYS A 267 -7.72 -10.78 2.79
C LYS A 267 -6.55 -11.25 1.93
N SER A 268 -6.79 -11.56 0.65
CA SER A 268 -5.74 -11.99 -0.28
C SER A 268 -4.68 -10.91 -0.50
N ILE A 269 -5.10 -9.64 -0.60
CA ILE A 269 -4.20 -8.49 -0.72
C ILE A 269 -3.36 -8.33 0.55
N CYS A 270 -3.99 -8.37 1.74
CA CYS A 270 -3.28 -8.27 3.02
C CYS A 270 -2.26 -9.39 3.22
N LYS A 271 -2.63 -10.64 2.90
CA LYS A 271 -1.73 -11.80 2.96
C LYS A 271 -0.56 -11.66 1.99
N SER A 272 -0.81 -11.17 0.77
CA SER A 272 0.22 -10.91 -0.22
C SER A 272 1.23 -9.86 0.28
N ASP A 273 0.76 -8.80 0.93
CA ASP A 273 1.63 -7.72 1.43
C ASP A 273 2.47 -8.11 2.66
N ILE A 274 1.98 -9.06 3.48
CA ILE A 274 2.75 -9.65 4.59
C ILE A 274 3.77 -10.69 4.08
N GLY A 275 3.64 -11.16 2.83
CA GLY A 275 4.52 -12.15 2.22
C GLY A 275 4.05 -13.60 2.39
N ASP A 276 2.83 -13.83 2.84
CA ASP A 276 2.18 -15.15 2.91
C ASP A 276 1.53 -15.48 1.55
N ALA A 277 2.38 -15.77 0.56
CA ALA A 277 1.98 -15.96 -0.83
C ALA A 277 0.98 -17.11 -1.01
N ASP A 278 1.21 -18.26 -0.37
CA ASP A 278 0.35 -19.43 -0.51
C ASP A 278 -1.07 -19.17 -0.02
N SER A 279 -1.21 -18.50 1.13
CA SER A 279 -2.54 -18.16 1.66
C SER A 279 -3.21 -17.04 0.86
N ALA A 280 -2.41 -16.10 0.33
CA ALA A 280 -2.91 -15.06 -0.56
C ALA A 280 -3.53 -15.65 -1.83
N ILE A 281 -2.81 -16.56 -2.49
CA ILE A 281 -3.27 -17.24 -3.71
C ILE A 281 -4.55 -18.03 -3.43
N LYS A 282 -4.60 -18.84 -2.37
CA LYS A 282 -5.81 -19.61 -2.01
C LYS A 282 -7.03 -18.72 -1.77
N ALA A 283 -6.85 -17.58 -1.08
CA ALA A 283 -7.93 -16.62 -0.86
C ALA A 283 -8.39 -15.96 -2.17
N ALA A 284 -7.45 -15.59 -3.05
CA ALA A 284 -7.75 -15.02 -4.35
C ALA A 284 -8.45 -16.01 -5.30
N GLU A 285 -8.01 -17.27 -5.36
CA GLU A 285 -8.67 -18.35 -6.12
C GLU A 285 -10.12 -18.55 -5.67
N ARG A 286 -10.35 -18.57 -4.35
CA ARG A 286 -11.71 -18.65 -3.80
C ARG A 286 -12.55 -17.43 -4.17
N ALA A 287 -12.00 -16.21 -4.12
CA ALA A 287 -12.71 -15.01 -4.57
C ALA A 287 -13.04 -15.06 -6.07
N VAL A 288 -12.08 -15.44 -6.93
CA VAL A 288 -12.29 -15.57 -8.39
C VAL A 288 -13.37 -16.62 -8.70
N SER A 289 -13.33 -17.79 -8.04
CA SER A 289 -14.36 -18.82 -8.25
C SER A 289 -15.77 -18.35 -7.89
N ILE A 290 -15.92 -17.60 -6.79
CA ILE A 290 -17.21 -17.02 -6.40
C ILE A 290 -17.66 -15.97 -7.43
N TYR A 291 -16.79 -15.05 -7.85
CA TYR A 291 -17.14 -14.06 -8.86
C TYR A 291 -17.46 -14.68 -10.22
N ARG A 292 -16.78 -15.76 -10.63
CA ARG A 292 -17.13 -16.52 -11.84
C ARG A 292 -18.51 -17.16 -11.74
N TYR A 293 -18.85 -17.74 -10.59
CA TYR A 293 -20.18 -18.26 -10.33
C TYR A 293 -21.24 -17.15 -10.40
N LEU A 294 -21.01 -16.02 -9.75
CA LEU A 294 -21.92 -14.87 -9.75
C LEU A 294 -22.11 -14.30 -11.16
N HIS A 295 -21.02 -14.12 -11.91
CA HIS A 295 -21.04 -13.69 -13.31
C HIS A 295 -21.78 -14.67 -14.22
N THR A 296 -21.67 -15.98 -13.99
CA THR A 296 -22.42 -16.98 -14.78
C THR A 296 -23.94 -16.81 -14.62
N ASN A 297 -24.38 -16.49 -13.41
CA ASN A 297 -25.81 -16.33 -13.10
C ASN A 297 -26.34 -14.93 -13.44
N ARG A 298 -25.51 -13.90 -13.27
CA ARG A 298 -25.84 -12.48 -13.46
C ARG A 298 -24.69 -11.75 -14.13
N PRO A 299 -24.44 -11.96 -15.45
CA PRO A 299 -23.28 -11.40 -16.13
C PRO A 299 -23.18 -9.88 -16.00
N ALA A 300 -24.29 -9.17 -16.26
CA ALA A 300 -24.32 -7.71 -16.26
C ALA A 300 -24.00 -7.08 -14.89
N ASP A 301 -24.29 -7.77 -13.78
CA ASP A 301 -24.10 -7.25 -12.42
C ASP A 301 -22.67 -7.49 -11.90
N PHE A 302 -21.97 -8.48 -12.44
CA PHE A 302 -20.68 -8.97 -11.89
C PHE A 302 -19.52 -8.93 -12.90
N GLU A 303 -19.72 -8.37 -14.09
CA GLU A 303 -18.67 -8.25 -15.11
C GLU A 303 -17.49 -7.40 -14.60
N THR A 304 -17.75 -6.19 -14.10
CA THR A 304 -16.72 -5.29 -13.52
C THR A 304 -16.04 -5.92 -12.31
N ALA A 305 -16.81 -6.50 -11.39
CA ALA A 305 -16.26 -7.10 -10.16
C ALA A 305 -15.35 -8.30 -10.45
N LEU A 306 -15.71 -9.15 -11.42
CA LEU A 306 -14.87 -10.26 -11.84
C LEU A 306 -13.60 -9.75 -12.55
N ALA A 307 -13.72 -8.75 -13.44
CA ALA A 307 -12.58 -8.15 -14.12
C ALA A 307 -11.57 -7.55 -13.12
N GLY A 308 -12.05 -6.78 -12.14
CA GLY A 308 -11.22 -6.22 -11.07
C GLY A 308 -10.60 -7.28 -10.17
N MET A 309 -11.30 -8.38 -9.87
CA MET A 309 -10.72 -9.50 -9.13
C MET A 309 -9.62 -10.21 -9.93
N LEU A 310 -9.82 -10.43 -11.24
CA LEU A 310 -8.81 -11.04 -12.11
C LEU A 310 -7.55 -10.17 -12.22
N MET A 311 -7.71 -8.84 -12.21
CA MET A 311 -6.59 -7.90 -12.14
C MET A 311 -5.77 -8.12 -10.86
N GLU A 312 -6.43 -8.13 -9.69
CA GLU A 312 -5.74 -8.39 -8.41
C GLU A 312 -5.10 -9.78 -8.38
N TYR A 313 -5.79 -10.79 -8.88
CA TYR A 313 -5.28 -12.15 -8.93
C TYR A 313 -4.00 -12.23 -9.77
N SER A 314 -3.95 -11.53 -10.91
CA SER A 314 -2.72 -11.40 -11.71
C SER A 314 -1.56 -10.78 -10.94
N ILE A 315 -1.83 -9.74 -10.13
CA ILE A 315 -0.81 -9.07 -9.30
C ILE A 315 -0.27 -10.04 -8.24
N ILE A 316 -1.15 -10.77 -7.56
CA ILE A 316 -0.78 -11.75 -6.52
C ILE A 316 0.07 -12.89 -7.12
N LEU A 317 -0.37 -13.48 -8.23
CA LEU A 317 0.36 -14.55 -8.91
C LEU A 317 1.76 -14.11 -9.37
N SER A 318 1.89 -12.89 -9.90
CA SER A 318 3.18 -12.35 -10.31
C SER A 318 4.14 -12.15 -9.14
N LYS A 319 3.66 -11.66 -7.99
CA LYS A 319 4.50 -11.50 -6.79
C LYS A 319 5.10 -12.85 -6.34
N ASP A 320 4.38 -13.95 -6.52
CA ASP A 320 4.87 -15.31 -6.27
C ASP A 320 5.66 -15.91 -7.46
N ARG A 321 5.91 -15.13 -8.52
CA ARG A 321 6.60 -15.53 -9.76
C ARG A 321 5.88 -16.60 -10.58
N GLN A 322 4.57 -16.78 -10.39
CA GLN A 322 3.71 -17.61 -11.25
C GLN A 322 3.31 -16.83 -12.51
N LYS A 323 4.27 -16.62 -13.41
CA LYS A 323 4.14 -15.71 -14.56
C LYS A 323 3.01 -16.10 -15.52
N GLU A 324 2.85 -17.39 -15.80
CA GLU A 324 1.87 -17.90 -16.77
C GLU A 324 0.44 -17.65 -16.30
N GLY A 325 0.14 -18.03 -15.05
CA GLY A 325 -1.18 -17.77 -14.46
C GLY A 325 -1.47 -16.27 -14.35
N ALA A 326 -0.45 -15.47 -14.01
CA ALA A 326 -0.58 -14.02 -13.92
C ALA A 326 -0.93 -13.40 -15.29
N LEU A 327 -0.28 -13.85 -16.37
CA LEU A 327 -0.59 -13.38 -17.73
C LEU A 327 -2.00 -13.78 -18.16
N GLN A 328 -2.39 -15.04 -17.93
CA GLN A 328 -3.73 -15.54 -18.29
C GLN A 328 -4.86 -14.78 -17.59
N ALA A 329 -4.73 -14.54 -16.28
CA ALA A 329 -5.71 -13.77 -15.52
C ALA A 329 -5.84 -12.33 -16.05
N ASN A 330 -4.72 -11.72 -16.44
CA ASN A 330 -4.71 -10.37 -16.99
C ASN A 330 -5.29 -10.29 -18.41
N GLU A 331 -5.05 -11.29 -19.26
CA GLU A 331 -5.66 -11.38 -20.60
C GLU A 331 -7.19 -11.58 -20.51
N GLU A 332 -7.68 -12.34 -19.54
CA GLU A 332 -9.11 -12.48 -19.27
C GLU A 332 -9.71 -11.15 -18.79
N CYS A 333 -9.07 -10.49 -17.82
CA CYS A 333 -9.44 -9.16 -17.33
C CYS A 333 -9.55 -8.13 -18.46
N LEU A 334 -8.54 -8.03 -19.34
CA LEU A 334 -8.56 -7.13 -20.48
C LEU A 334 -9.70 -7.41 -21.47
N ARG A 335 -10.00 -8.69 -21.70
CA ARG A 335 -11.11 -9.08 -22.59
C ARG A 335 -12.44 -8.56 -22.06
N MET A 336 -12.65 -8.62 -20.75
CA MET A 336 -13.85 -8.12 -20.08
C MET A 336 -13.91 -6.59 -20.09
N TYR A 337 -12.81 -5.89 -19.77
CA TYR A 337 -12.80 -4.43 -19.84
C TYR A 337 -13.04 -3.91 -21.27
N ARG A 338 -12.48 -4.58 -22.28
CA ARG A 338 -12.73 -4.24 -23.68
C ARG A 338 -14.16 -4.51 -24.14
N SER A 339 -14.84 -5.55 -23.63
CA SER A 339 -16.28 -5.75 -23.92
C SER A 339 -17.15 -4.66 -23.31
N MET A 340 -16.82 -4.23 -22.08
CA MET A 340 -17.56 -3.19 -21.35
C MET A 340 -17.31 -1.77 -21.89
N HIS A 341 -16.17 -1.51 -22.53
CA HIS A 341 -15.76 -0.18 -23.01
C HIS A 341 -16.78 0.49 -23.96
N THR A 342 -17.68 -0.28 -24.58
CA THR A 342 -18.80 0.26 -25.37
C THR A 342 -19.72 1.21 -24.59
N LYS A 343 -19.72 1.15 -23.24
CA LYS A 343 -20.53 1.99 -22.35
C LYS A 343 -19.93 3.38 -22.07
N ARG A 344 -18.67 3.65 -22.42
CA ARG A 344 -17.95 4.94 -22.27
C ARG A 344 -18.09 5.62 -20.88
N SER A 345 -17.91 4.85 -19.81
CA SER A 345 -17.71 5.44 -18.47
C SER A 345 -16.24 5.80 -18.26
N THR A 346 -15.97 6.96 -17.66
CA THR A 346 -14.60 7.38 -17.27
C THR A 346 -13.94 6.40 -16.32
N GLU A 347 -14.71 5.75 -15.45
CA GLU A 347 -14.21 4.75 -14.49
C GLU A 347 -13.74 3.49 -15.23
N LEU A 348 -14.55 2.99 -16.17
CA LEU A 348 -14.19 1.83 -17.00
C LEU A 348 -12.97 2.12 -17.89
N GLU A 349 -12.82 3.36 -18.36
CA GLU A 349 -11.63 3.79 -19.09
C GLU A 349 -10.38 3.80 -18.21
N ALA A 350 -10.51 4.25 -16.96
CA ALA A 350 -9.42 4.22 -15.99
C ALA A 350 -9.00 2.79 -15.63
N GLU A 351 -9.96 1.91 -15.35
CA GLU A 351 -9.70 0.50 -15.03
C GLU A 351 -9.08 -0.26 -16.22
N LEU A 352 -9.55 0.00 -17.45
CA LEU A 352 -8.94 -0.57 -18.65
C LEU A 352 -7.49 -0.09 -18.83
N ALA A 353 -7.22 1.20 -18.62
CA ALA A 353 -5.87 1.73 -18.72
C ALA A 353 -4.93 1.11 -17.68
N GLU A 354 -5.39 0.91 -16.43
CA GLU A 354 -4.63 0.22 -15.39
C GLU A 354 -4.36 -1.25 -15.74
N ALA A 355 -5.37 -1.96 -16.24
CA ALA A 355 -5.23 -3.33 -16.71
C ALA A 355 -4.22 -3.45 -17.85
N LEU A 356 -4.20 -2.50 -18.80
CA LEU A 356 -3.22 -2.46 -19.90
C LEU A 356 -1.78 -2.22 -19.41
N CYS A 357 -1.60 -1.34 -18.43
CA CYS A 357 -0.28 -1.15 -17.83
C CYS A 357 0.20 -2.42 -17.11
N SER A 358 -0.68 -3.06 -16.34
CA SER A 358 -0.39 -4.37 -15.73
C SER A 358 -0.05 -5.42 -16.78
N TYR A 359 -0.78 -5.47 -17.90
CA TYR A 359 -0.52 -6.38 -19.01
C TYR A 359 0.87 -6.17 -19.63
N SER A 360 1.27 -4.91 -19.85
CA SER A 360 2.60 -4.56 -20.32
C SER A 360 3.71 -5.12 -19.42
N ILE A 361 3.53 -5.01 -18.10
CA ILE A 361 4.48 -5.56 -17.13
C ILE A 361 4.57 -7.09 -17.28
N ARG A 362 3.43 -7.79 -17.38
CA ARG A 362 3.37 -9.26 -17.55
C ARG A 362 4.03 -9.70 -18.85
N LEU A 363 3.72 -9.06 -19.97
CA LEU A 363 4.35 -9.35 -21.27
C LEU A 363 5.88 -9.18 -21.20
N SER A 364 6.34 -8.15 -20.51
CA SER A 364 7.75 -7.88 -20.30
C SER A 364 8.47 -8.94 -19.45
N GLU A 365 7.78 -9.59 -18.51
CA GLU A 365 8.29 -10.71 -17.72
C GLU A 365 8.54 -11.98 -18.55
N PHE A 366 7.88 -12.09 -19.70
CA PHE A 366 8.08 -13.12 -20.74
C PHE A 366 9.02 -12.70 -21.87
N GLY A 367 9.56 -11.47 -21.83
CA GLY A 367 10.41 -10.95 -22.91
C GLY A 367 9.64 -10.57 -24.18
N ARG A 368 8.30 -10.50 -24.15
CA ARG A 368 7.46 -10.01 -25.26
C ARG A 368 7.48 -8.48 -25.32
N ILE A 369 8.68 -7.91 -25.55
CA ILE A 369 8.95 -6.48 -25.36
C ILE A 369 8.14 -5.57 -26.31
N ILE A 370 7.95 -5.99 -27.57
CA ILE A 370 7.19 -5.20 -28.56
C ILE A 370 5.72 -5.08 -28.14
N GLU A 371 5.11 -6.19 -27.75
CA GLU A 371 3.72 -6.22 -27.30
C GLU A 371 3.56 -5.47 -25.97
N ALA A 372 4.56 -5.55 -25.09
CA ALA A 372 4.58 -4.78 -23.86
C ALA A 372 4.59 -3.27 -24.13
N LEU A 373 5.36 -2.81 -25.13
CA LEU A 373 5.39 -1.40 -25.55
C LEU A 373 4.03 -0.96 -26.11
N GLN A 374 3.39 -1.78 -26.96
CA GLN A 374 2.07 -1.46 -27.50
C GLN A 374 1.01 -1.31 -26.39
N ALA A 375 1.00 -2.23 -25.43
CA ALA A 375 0.04 -2.19 -24.32
C ALA A 375 0.21 -0.96 -23.42
N ILE A 376 1.46 -0.56 -23.11
CA ILE A 376 1.70 0.63 -22.28
C ILE A 376 1.45 1.93 -23.05
N GLU A 377 1.69 1.97 -24.35
CA GLU A 377 1.35 3.12 -25.20
C GLU A 377 -0.17 3.32 -25.27
N GLU A 378 -0.96 2.24 -25.39
CA GLU A 378 -2.44 2.29 -25.30
C GLU A 378 -2.89 2.81 -23.92
N SER A 379 -2.29 2.29 -22.84
CA SER A 379 -2.57 2.74 -21.46
C SER A 379 -2.30 4.24 -21.26
N ILE A 380 -1.13 4.72 -21.69
CA ILE A 380 -0.74 6.14 -21.57
C ILE A 380 -1.69 7.03 -22.38
N ALA A 381 -2.03 6.65 -23.61
CA ALA A 381 -2.95 7.43 -24.43
C ALA A 381 -4.32 7.60 -23.75
N MET A 382 -4.84 6.53 -23.13
CA MET A 382 -6.08 6.62 -22.35
C MET A 382 -5.92 7.52 -21.12
N GLN A 383 -4.84 7.35 -20.36
CA GLN A 383 -4.55 8.15 -19.17
C GLN A 383 -4.35 9.63 -19.47
N GLN A 384 -3.80 9.98 -20.64
CA GLN A 384 -3.69 11.37 -21.10
C GLN A 384 -5.07 12.00 -21.31
N VAL A 385 -5.98 11.30 -21.99
CA VAL A 385 -7.37 11.78 -22.18
C VAL A 385 -8.07 11.95 -20.84
N LEU A 386 -7.92 10.99 -19.92
CA LEU A 386 -8.46 11.07 -18.57
C LEU A 386 -7.86 12.25 -17.78
N ASP A 387 -6.55 12.48 -17.87
CA ASP A 387 -5.87 13.61 -17.20
C ASP A 387 -6.28 14.96 -17.80
N GLU A 388 -6.54 15.04 -19.11
CA GLU A 388 -7.09 16.26 -19.71
C GLU A 388 -8.47 16.62 -19.15
N MET A 389 -9.31 15.61 -18.88
CA MET A 389 -10.63 15.78 -18.27
C MET A 389 -10.53 16.17 -16.79
N GLN A 390 -9.64 15.52 -16.04
CA GLN A 390 -9.44 15.77 -14.61
C GLN A 390 -7.95 15.80 -14.24
N PRO A 391 -7.26 16.93 -14.50
CA PRO A 391 -5.83 17.04 -14.23
C PRO A 391 -5.53 16.84 -12.76
N GLY A 392 -4.42 16.21 -12.43
CA GLY A 392 -4.03 15.84 -11.07
C GLY A 392 -4.52 14.45 -10.67
N HIS A 393 -5.75 14.06 -11.05
CA HIS A 393 -6.36 12.79 -10.62
C HIS A 393 -5.66 11.65 -11.29
N PHE A 394 -5.66 11.74 -12.61
CA PHE A 394 -5.07 10.76 -13.47
C PHE A 394 -3.58 11.03 -13.71
N THR A 395 -3.06 12.21 -13.32
CA THR A 395 -1.61 12.51 -13.35
C THR A 395 -0.80 11.47 -12.56
N VAL A 396 -1.34 10.94 -11.47
CA VAL A 396 -0.69 9.89 -10.67
C VAL A 396 -0.53 8.61 -11.49
N HIS A 397 -1.59 8.20 -12.17
CA HIS A 397 -1.61 7.00 -13.02
C HIS A 397 -0.75 7.19 -14.27
N LEU A 398 -0.79 8.39 -14.87
CA LEU A 398 0.02 8.75 -16.02
C LEU A 398 1.53 8.73 -15.70
N ALA A 399 1.95 9.30 -14.57
CA ALA A 399 3.33 9.24 -14.11
C ALA A 399 3.80 7.79 -13.86
N TRP A 400 2.90 6.95 -13.32
CA TRP A 400 3.18 5.52 -13.15
C TRP A 400 3.34 4.82 -14.51
N GLY A 401 2.44 5.07 -15.46
CA GLY A 401 2.51 4.57 -16.84
C GLY A 401 3.83 4.92 -17.52
N PHE A 402 4.25 6.19 -17.46
CA PHE A 402 5.51 6.66 -18.02
C PHE A 402 6.75 5.99 -17.40
N THR A 403 6.71 5.66 -16.11
CA THR A 403 7.84 4.95 -15.47
C THR A 403 7.98 3.51 -15.97
N HIS A 404 6.85 2.84 -16.22
CA HIS A 404 6.85 1.51 -16.84
C HIS A 404 7.20 1.57 -18.31
N TYR A 405 6.72 2.59 -19.04
CA TYR A 405 7.10 2.81 -20.44
C TYR A 405 8.60 2.99 -20.60
N SER A 406 9.21 3.84 -19.77
CA SER A 406 10.67 3.95 -19.66
C SER A 406 11.32 2.58 -19.46
N THR A 407 10.80 1.77 -18.53
CA THR A 407 11.35 0.44 -18.26
C THR A 407 11.28 -0.49 -19.48
N GLN A 408 10.19 -0.45 -20.26
CA GLN A 408 10.07 -1.22 -21.49
C GLN A 408 11.01 -0.72 -22.58
N LEU A 409 11.13 0.60 -22.77
CA LEU A 409 12.03 1.22 -23.74
C LEU A 409 13.50 0.84 -23.47
N PHE A 410 13.91 0.86 -22.20
CA PHE A 410 15.24 0.39 -21.78
C PHE A 410 15.49 -1.09 -22.06
N LYS A 411 14.46 -1.95 -22.00
CA LYS A 411 14.56 -3.37 -22.37
C LYS A 411 14.62 -3.55 -23.89
N ALA A 412 13.97 -2.66 -24.64
CA ALA A 412 14.05 -2.59 -26.10
C ALA A 412 15.33 -1.91 -26.62
N ASN A 413 16.25 -1.50 -25.73
CA ASN A 413 17.46 -0.71 -26.05
C ASN A 413 17.17 0.69 -26.64
N ARG A 414 15.96 1.23 -26.47
CA ARG A 414 15.57 2.61 -26.82
C ARG A 414 15.88 3.54 -25.62
N TYR A 415 17.15 3.79 -25.41
CA TYR A 415 17.62 4.43 -24.17
C TYR A 415 17.27 5.92 -24.05
N GLU A 416 17.33 6.67 -25.16
CA GLU A 416 16.98 8.10 -25.18
C GLU A 416 15.49 8.30 -24.89
N ASP A 417 14.60 7.66 -25.67
CA ASP A 417 13.16 7.66 -25.43
C ASP A 417 12.81 7.22 -24.01
N GLY A 418 13.53 6.20 -23.49
CA GLY A 418 13.34 5.70 -22.14
C GLY A 418 13.71 6.71 -21.07
N MET A 419 14.70 7.58 -21.33
CA MET A 419 15.05 8.67 -20.43
C MET A 419 14.02 9.79 -20.49
N GLU A 420 13.56 10.16 -21.68
CA GLU A 420 12.51 11.19 -21.86
C GLU A 420 11.23 10.81 -21.10
N ALA A 421 10.73 9.58 -21.27
CA ALA A 421 9.58 9.08 -20.53
C ALA A 421 9.77 9.14 -19.00
N LEU A 422 10.98 8.86 -18.51
CA LEU A 422 11.25 8.91 -17.07
C LEU A 422 11.34 10.34 -16.53
N GLU A 423 11.82 11.28 -17.35
CA GLU A 423 11.87 12.71 -17.04
C GLU A 423 10.47 13.34 -17.01
N GLU A 424 9.56 12.90 -17.89
CA GLU A 424 8.14 13.27 -17.84
C GLU A 424 7.49 12.77 -16.54
N SER A 425 7.67 11.49 -16.19
CA SER A 425 7.21 10.94 -14.91
C SER A 425 7.75 11.72 -13.71
N LEU A 426 9.05 12.05 -13.71
CA LEU A 426 9.68 12.79 -12.64
C LEU A 426 9.09 14.19 -12.49
N SER A 427 8.83 14.88 -13.61
CA SER A 427 8.21 16.20 -13.63
C SER A 427 6.81 16.18 -13.03
N MET A 428 5.99 15.19 -13.40
CA MET A 428 4.66 14.97 -12.84
C MET A 428 4.72 14.66 -11.34
N ARG A 429 5.64 13.80 -10.91
CA ARG A 429 5.81 13.44 -9.48
C ARG A 429 6.31 14.63 -8.65
N ARG A 430 7.17 15.49 -9.19
CA ARG A 430 7.58 16.74 -8.53
C ARG A 430 6.38 17.66 -8.32
N PHE A 431 5.59 17.90 -9.36
CA PHE A 431 4.35 18.69 -9.27
C PHE A 431 3.41 18.14 -8.20
N LEU A 432 3.08 16.84 -8.28
CA LEU A 432 2.21 16.18 -7.30
C LEU A 432 2.75 16.28 -5.86
N SER A 433 4.07 16.13 -5.66
CA SER A 433 4.69 16.23 -4.33
C SER A 433 4.71 17.64 -3.74
N GLN A 434 4.66 18.68 -4.57
CA GLN A 434 4.53 20.06 -4.11
C GLN A 434 3.10 20.32 -3.61
N GLU A 435 2.11 19.81 -4.34
CA GLU A 435 0.69 19.94 -4.00
C GLU A 435 0.29 19.10 -2.77
N ARG A 436 0.74 17.85 -2.70
CA ARG A 436 0.42 16.93 -1.60
C ARG A 436 1.66 16.15 -1.14
N PRO A 437 2.55 16.77 -0.35
CA PRO A 437 3.80 16.15 0.07
C PRO A 437 3.61 14.83 0.84
N SER A 438 2.64 14.78 1.75
CA SER A 438 2.34 13.60 2.58
C SER A 438 1.97 12.35 1.79
N ARG A 439 1.41 12.53 0.58
CA ARG A 439 0.96 11.45 -0.31
C ARG A 439 2.02 11.05 -1.33
N PHE A 440 2.68 12.01 -1.96
CA PHE A 440 3.48 11.74 -3.17
C PHE A 440 5.01 11.79 -2.97
N LEU A 441 5.51 12.17 -1.79
CA LEU A 441 6.96 12.16 -1.53
C LEU A 441 7.57 10.75 -1.66
N ALA A 442 6.85 9.71 -1.26
CA ALA A 442 7.32 8.33 -1.37
C ALA A 442 7.52 7.92 -2.84
N ASP A 443 6.57 8.30 -3.69
CA ASP A 443 6.61 7.98 -5.11
C ASP A 443 7.65 8.81 -5.86
N LEU A 444 7.83 10.09 -5.49
CA LEU A 444 8.92 10.92 -6.01
C LEU A 444 10.28 10.29 -5.67
N ALA A 445 10.48 9.87 -4.42
CA ALA A 445 11.71 9.23 -4.00
C ALA A 445 11.98 7.92 -4.76
N TRP A 446 10.94 7.12 -4.99
CA TRP A 446 11.06 5.90 -5.80
C TRP A 446 11.44 6.22 -7.25
N THR A 447 10.80 7.21 -7.87
CA THR A 447 11.07 7.64 -9.25
C THR A 447 12.50 8.17 -9.40
N LEU A 448 12.99 8.97 -8.45
CA LEU A 448 14.37 9.46 -8.40
C LEU A 448 15.40 8.32 -8.29
N ALA A 449 15.13 7.30 -7.48
CA ALA A 449 16.00 6.14 -7.37
C ALA A 449 16.04 5.34 -8.69
N SER A 450 14.88 5.15 -9.34
CA SER A 450 14.80 4.56 -10.67
C SER A 450 15.56 5.39 -11.72
N TYR A 451 15.42 6.72 -11.70
CA TYR A 451 16.17 7.65 -12.56
C TYR A 451 17.68 7.51 -12.37
N SER A 452 18.15 7.47 -11.13
CA SER A 452 19.57 7.23 -10.79
C SER A 452 20.10 5.93 -11.43
N MET A 453 19.36 4.84 -11.31
CA MET A 453 19.76 3.55 -11.88
C MET A 453 19.89 3.60 -13.40
N ARG A 454 18.99 4.32 -14.08
CA ARG A 454 19.04 4.51 -15.53
C ARG A 454 20.25 5.35 -15.93
N LEU A 455 20.52 6.45 -15.23
CA LEU A 455 21.70 7.29 -15.44
C LEU A 455 23.00 6.49 -15.27
N ASP A 456 23.11 5.66 -14.24
CA ASP A 456 24.28 4.82 -14.03
C ASP A 456 24.47 3.78 -15.13
N LYS A 457 23.39 3.17 -15.64
CA LYS A 457 23.45 2.26 -16.80
C LYS A 457 23.99 2.97 -18.05
N LEU A 458 23.69 4.26 -18.21
CA LEU A 458 24.22 5.11 -19.29
C LEU A 458 25.61 5.69 -19.00
N GLY A 459 26.22 5.34 -17.86
CA GLY A 459 27.55 5.84 -17.48
C GLY A 459 27.56 7.27 -16.91
N ARG A 460 26.41 7.92 -16.77
CA ARG A 460 26.22 9.26 -16.17
C ARG A 460 26.25 9.18 -14.63
N ARG A 461 27.38 8.68 -14.09
CA ARG A 461 27.50 8.30 -12.67
C ARG A 461 27.41 9.47 -11.68
N LYS A 462 27.76 10.70 -12.10
CA LYS A 462 27.63 11.90 -11.26
C LYS A 462 26.16 12.28 -11.11
N ASP A 463 25.44 12.41 -12.22
CA ASP A 463 24.00 12.67 -12.24
C ASP A 463 23.22 11.55 -11.52
N ALA A 464 23.65 10.29 -11.69
CA ALA A 464 23.10 9.16 -10.94
C ALA A 464 23.25 9.35 -9.43
N LEU A 465 24.42 9.80 -8.97
CA LEU A 465 24.69 10.05 -7.57
C LEU A 465 23.83 11.19 -7.01
N GLU A 466 23.67 12.29 -7.75
CA GLU A 466 22.81 13.42 -7.36
C GLU A 466 21.35 12.99 -7.19
N ALA A 467 20.81 12.22 -8.15
CA ALA A 467 19.43 11.76 -8.10
C ALA A 467 19.15 10.80 -6.92
N ILE A 468 20.08 9.89 -6.60
CA ILE A 468 19.91 8.99 -5.46
C ILE A 468 20.12 9.71 -4.11
N GLU A 469 20.96 10.75 -4.05
CA GLU A 469 21.12 11.60 -2.87
C GLU A 469 19.83 12.39 -2.56
N GLU A 470 19.15 12.91 -3.59
CA GLU A 470 17.83 13.54 -3.44
C GLU A 470 16.78 12.53 -2.94
N SER A 471 16.72 11.33 -3.55
CA SER A 471 15.85 10.25 -3.08
C SER A 471 16.10 9.91 -1.61
N LEU A 472 17.37 9.77 -1.20
CA LEU A 472 17.76 9.43 0.16
C LEU A 472 17.34 10.52 1.16
N LYS A 473 17.46 11.80 0.79
CA LYS A 473 16.99 12.92 1.61
C LYS A 473 15.49 12.80 1.87
N ILE A 474 14.69 12.56 0.83
CA ILE A 474 13.24 12.38 0.96
C ILE A 474 12.92 11.15 1.80
N ARG A 475 13.57 10.00 1.58
CA ARG A 475 13.36 8.78 2.36
C ARG A 475 13.70 8.95 3.84
N ARG A 476 14.70 9.77 4.18
CA ARG A 476 15.00 10.10 5.59
C ARG A 476 13.93 11.00 6.21
N THR A 477 13.40 11.97 5.48
CA THR A 477 12.24 12.77 5.94
C THR A 477 11.01 11.89 6.16
N LEU A 478 10.73 10.96 5.24
CA LEU A 478 9.62 10.00 5.37
C LEU A 478 9.83 9.05 6.56
N LEU A 479 11.06 8.59 6.81
CA LEU A 479 11.37 7.78 7.99
C LEU A 479 11.11 8.53 9.29
N ALA A 480 11.49 9.80 9.38
CA ALA A 480 11.24 10.62 10.56
C ALA A 480 9.73 10.80 10.83
N ALA A 481 8.93 10.97 9.77
CA ALA A 481 7.48 11.10 9.88
C ALA A 481 6.74 9.77 10.11
N ARG A 482 7.24 8.69 9.49
CA ARG A 482 6.61 7.36 9.44
C ARG A 482 7.68 6.25 9.48
N PRO A 483 8.22 5.93 10.67
CA PRO A 483 9.31 4.96 10.80
C PRO A 483 8.93 3.55 10.31
N GLU A 484 7.72 3.09 10.60
CA GLU A 484 7.27 1.72 10.34
C GLU A 484 7.17 1.40 8.85
N ILE A 485 6.73 2.37 8.05
CA ILE A 485 6.50 2.24 6.60
C ILE A 485 7.81 2.40 5.83
N SER A 486 8.64 3.37 6.22
CA SER A 486 9.73 3.85 5.36
C SER A 486 11.04 3.05 5.50
N CYS A 487 11.14 2.14 6.47
CA CYS A 487 12.37 1.37 6.72
C CYS A 487 12.81 0.53 5.51
N ALA A 488 11.89 -0.23 4.92
CA ALA A 488 12.22 -1.13 3.81
C ALA A 488 12.69 -0.37 2.56
N ASP A 489 12.00 0.73 2.25
CA ASP A 489 12.33 1.59 1.11
C ASP A 489 13.63 2.37 1.31
N LEU A 490 13.89 2.84 2.54
CA LEU A 490 15.17 3.46 2.87
C LEU A 490 16.31 2.47 2.71
N ALA A 491 16.17 1.23 3.19
CA ALA A 491 17.18 0.20 3.02
C ALA A 491 17.45 -0.10 1.53
N TRP A 492 16.40 -0.19 0.71
CA TRP A 492 16.55 -0.35 -0.74
C TRP A 492 17.33 0.81 -1.37
N THR A 493 16.96 2.05 -1.04
CA THR A 493 17.64 3.27 -1.54
C THR A 493 19.10 3.33 -1.11
N LEU A 494 19.42 2.97 0.15
CA LEU A 494 20.78 2.89 0.68
C LEU A 494 21.63 1.83 -0.05
N GLY A 495 21.04 0.68 -0.40
CA GLY A 495 21.70 -0.35 -1.20
C GLY A 495 22.11 0.17 -2.58
N MET A 496 21.22 0.87 -3.27
CA MET A 496 21.52 1.51 -4.55
C MET A 496 22.59 2.60 -4.41
N TYR A 497 22.43 3.48 -3.42
CA TYR A 497 23.39 4.53 -3.10
C TYR A 497 24.80 3.97 -2.88
N SER A 498 24.94 2.89 -2.10
CA SER A 498 26.22 2.22 -1.86
C SER A 498 26.87 1.68 -3.15
N THR A 499 26.06 1.18 -4.08
CA THR A 499 26.54 0.68 -5.37
C THR A 499 27.06 1.81 -6.24
N ILE A 500 26.32 2.92 -6.34
CA ILE A 500 26.74 4.12 -7.09
C ILE A 500 28.02 4.71 -6.51
N LEU A 501 28.08 4.89 -5.18
CA LEU A 501 29.27 5.37 -4.46
C LEU A 501 30.51 4.52 -4.78
N SER A 502 30.36 3.19 -4.80
CA SER A 502 31.46 2.29 -5.13
C SER A 502 31.93 2.46 -6.58
N LYS A 503 31.02 2.67 -7.53
CA LYS A 503 31.36 2.92 -8.95
C LYS A 503 32.06 4.26 -9.18
N VAL A 504 31.79 5.27 -8.36
CA VAL A 504 32.52 6.55 -8.35
C VAL A 504 33.75 6.53 -7.42
N ARG A 505 34.16 5.35 -6.94
CA ARG A 505 35.36 5.12 -6.09
C ARG A 505 35.31 5.76 -4.69
N ARG A 506 34.13 6.13 -4.19
CA ARG A 506 33.89 6.59 -2.81
C ARG A 506 33.67 5.39 -1.87
N HIS A 507 34.67 4.51 -1.76
CA HIS A 507 34.52 3.19 -1.12
C HIS A 507 34.19 3.23 0.38
N GLY A 508 34.72 4.20 1.13
CA GLY A 508 34.42 4.36 2.56
C GLY A 508 32.95 4.70 2.80
N GLU A 509 32.42 5.63 2.02
CA GLU A 509 31.01 6.02 2.08
C GLU A 509 30.08 4.92 1.58
N ALA A 510 30.49 4.19 0.54
CA ALA A 510 29.77 3.02 0.07
C ALA A 510 29.62 1.99 1.19
N LEU A 511 30.71 1.69 1.91
CA LEU A 511 30.70 0.76 3.04
C LEU A 511 29.81 1.24 4.18
N ALA A 512 29.82 2.53 4.50
CA ALA A 512 28.92 3.11 5.51
C ALA A 512 27.45 2.98 5.12
N ALA A 513 27.10 3.28 3.86
CA ALA A 513 25.74 3.17 3.36
C ALA A 513 25.22 1.73 3.36
N ILE A 514 26.02 0.76 2.89
CA ILE A 514 25.61 -0.65 2.91
C ILE A 514 25.53 -1.22 4.33
N ALA A 515 26.36 -0.75 5.27
CA ALA A 515 26.27 -1.13 6.68
C ALA A 515 24.97 -0.63 7.33
N GLU A 516 24.55 0.61 7.04
CA GLU A 516 23.26 1.16 7.48
C GLU A 516 22.09 0.33 6.90
N CYS A 517 22.14 0.01 5.60
CA CYS A 517 21.17 -0.87 4.95
C CYS A 517 21.08 -2.24 5.63
N LEU A 518 22.23 -2.89 5.89
CA LEU A 518 22.30 -4.20 6.53
C LEU A 518 21.67 -4.18 7.93
N ARG A 519 21.92 -3.14 8.73
CA ARG A 519 21.31 -2.97 10.05
C ARG A 519 19.78 -2.91 9.95
N ILE A 520 19.25 -2.15 9.00
CA ILE A 520 17.80 -2.04 8.78
C ILE A 520 17.22 -3.38 8.31
N ARG A 521 17.86 -4.07 7.36
CA ARG A 521 17.41 -5.38 6.85
C ARG A 521 17.44 -6.47 7.93
N ARG A 522 18.42 -6.48 8.83
CA ARG A 522 18.42 -7.37 10.01
C ARG A 522 17.23 -7.11 10.92
N SER A 523 16.93 -5.84 11.22
CA SER A 523 15.76 -5.47 12.04
C SER A 523 14.43 -5.84 11.38
N LEU A 524 14.33 -5.71 10.05
CA LEU A 524 13.16 -6.15 9.27
C LEU A 524 13.01 -7.69 9.29
N HIS A 525 14.09 -8.42 9.06
CA HIS A 525 14.11 -9.88 9.07
C HIS A 525 13.76 -10.46 10.45
N LEU A 526 14.19 -9.85 11.55
CA LEU A 526 13.78 -10.28 12.90
C LEU A 526 12.27 -10.22 13.12
N ARG A 527 11.56 -9.29 12.45
CA ARG A 527 10.11 -9.15 12.54
C ARG A 527 9.38 -10.04 11.54
N GLN A 528 9.88 -10.13 10.32
CA GLN A 528 9.27 -10.89 9.22
C GLN A 528 10.35 -11.69 8.48
N PRO A 529 10.78 -12.86 9.02
CA PRO A 529 11.87 -13.62 8.45
C PRO A 529 11.64 -13.99 6.98
N ALA A 530 10.49 -14.61 6.69
CA ALA A 530 10.12 -15.07 5.35
C ALA A 530 10.08 -13.94 4.30
N ALA A 531 9.64 -12.74 4.68
CA ALA A 531 9.52 -11.61 3.75
C ALA A 531 10.87 -10.95 3.41
N PHE A 532 11.84 -10.99 4.33
CA PHE A 532 13.09 -10.22 4.21
C PHE A 532 14.37 -11.06 4.12
N GLU A 533 14.27 -12.39 4.17
CA GLU A 533 15.43 -13.30 4.10
C GLU A 533 16.25 -13.11 2.82
N ALA A 534 15.60 -13.08 1.65
CA ALA A 534 16.27 -12.83 0.37
C ALA A 534 16.92 -11.44 0.30
N ASN A 535 16.29 -10.42 0.88
CA ASN A 535 16.87 -9.08 0.94
C ASN A 535 18.08 -9.04 1.89
N LEU A 536 18.02 -9.75 3.01
CA LEU A 536 19.13 -9.86 3.96
C LEU A 536 20.32 -10.54 3.27
N ALA A 537 20.11 -11.69 2.61
CA ALA A 537 21.15 -12.41 1.87
C ALA A 537 21.86 -11.50 0.85
N SER A 538 21.09 -10.84 -0.02
CA SER A 538 21.62 -9.92 -1.05
C SER A 538 22.40 -8.73 -0.46
N THR A 539 21.90 -8.18 0.65
CA THR A 539 22.56 -7.05 1.34
C THR A 539 23.86 -7.50 2.00
N THR A 540 23.88 -8.68 2.62
CA THR A 540 25.09 -9.27 3.22
C THR A 540 26.14 -9.60 2.17
N PHE A 541 25.75 -10.13 1.00
CA PHE A 541 26.62 -10.31 -0.16
C PHE A 541 27.24 -8.99 -0.63
N SER A 542 26.42 -7.95 -0.76
CA SER A 542 26.87 -6.62 -1.17
C SER A 542 27.83 -6.02 -0.13
N TYR A 543 27.52 -6.18 1.16
CA TYR A 543 28.37 -5.77 2.27
C TYR A 543 29.75 -6.45 2.23
N SER A 544 29.79 -7.77 2.02
CA SER A 544 31.03 -8.52 1.77
C SER A 544 31.81 -7.96 0.58
N SER A 545 31.12 -7.68 -0.53
CA SER A 545 31.72 -7.10 -1.73
C SER A 545 32.31 -5.71 -1.52
N HIS A 546 31.73 -4.88 -0.64
CA HIS A 546 32.27 -3.57 -0.27
C HIS A 546 33.47 -3.71 0.68
N LEU A 547 33.40 -4.61 1.67
CA LEU A 547 34.53 -4.92 2.57
C LEU A 547 35.76 -5.39 1.79
N ALA A 548 35.56 -6.27 0.80
CA ALA A 548 36.63 -6.80 -0.05
C ALA A 548 37.29 -5.71 -0.90
N ARG A 549 36.53 -4.70 -1.34
CA ARG A 549 37.07 -3.52 -2.06
C ARG A 549 37.81 -2.56 -1.15
N ALA A 550 37.40 -2.49 0.12
CA ALA A 550 38.10 -1.73 1.16
C ALA A 550 39.33 -2.46 1.74
N GLY A 551 39.68 -3.66 1.24
CA GLY A 551 40.83 -4.44 1.69
C GLY A 551 40.61 -5.24 2.98
N ARG A 552 39.40 -5.24 3.55
CA ARG A 552 39.04 -5.95 4.79
C ARG A 552 38.61 -7.38 4.47
N VAL A 553 39.54 -8.20 3.98
CA VAL A 553 39.24 -9.51 3.35
C VAL A 553 38.68 -10.53 4.34
N GLU A 554 39.19 -10.58 5.57
CA GLU A 554 38.72 -11.51 6.61
C GLU A 554 37.28 -11.20 7.05
N GLU A 555 36.92 -9.91 7.10
CA GLU A 555 35.56 -9.48 7.39
C GLU A 555 34.63 -9.73 6.21
N ALA A 556 35.12 -9.50 4.98
CA ALA A 556 34.39 -9.84 3.77
C ALA A 556 34.08 -11.34 3.71
N MET A 557 35.01 -12.20 4.12
CA MET A 557 34.84 -13.64 4.18
C MET A 557 33.69 -14.05 5.08
N ARG A 558 33.68 -13.56 6.33
CA ARG A 558 32.61 -13.84 7.30
C ARG A 558 31.24 -13.40 6.80
N ALA A 559 31.15 -12.19 6.21
CA ALA A 559 29.91 -11.72 5.61
C ALA A 559 29.49 -12.57 4.38
N CYS A 560 30.45 -13.05 3.58
CA CYS A 560 30.15 -13.92 2.45
C CYS A 560 29.61 -15.29 2.90
N GLU A 561 30.16 -15.85 3.98
CA GLU A 561 29.69 -17.10 4.57
C GLU A 561 28.27 -16.97 5.14
N GLU A 562 27.96 -15.86 5.84
CA GLU A 562 26.59 -15.55 6.27
C GLU A 562 25.62 -15.47 5.08
N SER A 563 26.03 -14.80 3.99
CA SER A 563 25.21 -14.72 2.78
C SER A 563 25.04 -16.07 2.09
N LEU A 564 26.04 -16.94 2.11
CA LEU A 564 25.95 -18.29 1.53
C LEU A 564 24.92 -19.12 2.27
N MET A 565 24.97 -19.14 3.61
CA MET A 565 24.01 -19.90 4.41
C MET A 565 22.56 -19.49 4.10
N LEU A 566 22.29 -18.18 4.03
CA LEU A 566 20.96 -17.67 3.70
C LEU A 566 20.53 -18.08 2.27
N TYR A 567 21.42 -17.96 1.28
CA TYR A 567 21.09 -18.36 -0.08
C TYR A 567 20.96 -19.87 -0.27
N GLU A 568 21.63 -20.69 0.56
CA GLU A 568 21.45 -22.15 0.56
C GLU A 568 20.08 -22.54 1.08
N THR A 569 19.62 -21.96 2.20
CA THR A 569 18.25 -22.16 2.70
C THR A 569 17.19 -21.71 1.68
N LEU A 570 17.38 -20.54 1.08
CA LEU A 570 16.48 -20.03 0.04
C LEU A 570 16.46 -20.93 -1.21
N TYR A 571 17.62 -21.46 -1.61
CA TYR A 571 17.74 -22.37 -2.74
C TYR A 571 17.06 -23.71 -2.47
N GLU A 572 17.17 -24.27 -1.26
CA GLU A 572 16.46 -25.49 -0.87
C GLU A 572 14.94 -25.34 -0.98
N ALA A 573 14.40 -24.17 -0.60
CA ALA A 573 12.98 -23.88 -0.71
C ALA A 573 12.54 -23.63 -2.16
N ARG A 574 13.32 -22.86 -2.94
CA ARG A 574 12.98 -22.45 -4.31
C ARG A 574 14.22 -22.43 -5.23
N PRO A 575 14.67 -23.57 -5.77
CA PRO A 575 15.90 -23.65 -6.56
C PRO A 575 15.92 -22.73 -7.78
N GLN A 576 14.82 -22.70 -8.55
CA GLN A 576 14.72 -21.93 -9.80
C GLN A 576 14.81 -20.41 -9.58
N VAL A 577 14.54 -19.95 -8.35
CA VAL A 577 14.47 -18.54 -7.99
C VAL A 577 15.85 -18.01 -7.60
N HIS A 578 16.66 -18.84 -6.93
CA HIS A 578 17.89 -18.43 -6.25
C HIS A 578 19.18 -19.08 -6.78
N GLU A 579 19.10 -19.89 -7.84
CA GLU A 579 20.25 -20.52 -8.48
C GLU A 579 21.36 -19.52 -8.84
N LEU A 580 21.01 -18.43 -9.52
CA LEU A 580 21.96 -17.42 -9.95
C LEU A 580 22.59 -16.66 -8.77
N ASP A 581 21.80 -16.34 -7.75
CA ASP A 581 22.27 -15.63 -6.57
C ASP A 581 23.25 -16.49 -5.76
N LEU A 582 22.93 -17.77 -5.58
CA LEU A 582 23.81 -18.72 -4.91
C LEU A 582 25.11 -18.94 -5.70
N ALA A 583 25.03 -19.07 -7.03
CA ALA A 583 26.20 -19.20 -7.88
C ALA A 583 27.13 -17.98 -7.79
N ASN A 584 26.56 -16.76 -7.81
CA ASN A 584 27.31 -15.52 -7.66
C ASN A 584 27.99 -15.43 -6.29
N THR A 585 27.28 -15.82 -5.23
CA THR A 585 27.81 -15.82 -3.86
C THR A 585 28.96 -16.83 -3.70
N ARG A 586 28.83 -18.04 -4.28
CA ARG A 586 29.89 -19.06 -4.30
C ARG A 586 31.13 -18.60 -5.08
N SER A 587 30.92 -17.91 -6.20
CA SER A 587 32.01 -17.32 -7.00
C SER A 587 32.78 -16.23 -6.23
N HIS A 588 32.05 -15.35 -5.54
CA HIS A 588 32.65 -14.32 -4.68
C HIS A 588 33.42 -14.95 -3.52
N HIS A 589 32.86 -15.96 -2.85
CA HIS A 589 33.53 -16.72 -1.80
C HIS A 589 34.85 -17.35 -2.29
N ALA A 590 34.83 -18.00 -3.47
CA ALA A 590 36.04 -18.57 -4.08
C ALA A 590 37.10 -17.50 -4.40
N THR A 591 36.68 -16.30 -4.80
CA THR A 591 37.57 -15.15 -5.02
C THR A 591 38.21 -14.68 -3.73
N LEU A 592 37.45 -14.60 -2.63
CA LEU A 592 37.96 -14.23 -1.30
C LEU A 592 38.95 -15.27 -0.77
N LEU A 593 38.66 -16.57 -0.92
CA LEU A 593 39.59 -17.65 -0.55
C LEU A 593 40.94 -17.52 -1.26
N LYS A 594 40.93 -17.22 -2.57
CA LYS A 594 42.17 -16.99 -3.33
C LYS A 594 42.96 -15.79 -2.79
N ARG A 595 42.29 -14.71 -2.40
CA ARG A 595 42.93 -13.52 -1.81
C ARG A 595 43.54 -13.80 -0.44
N LEU A 596 42.82 -14.51 0.43
CA LEU A 596 43.34 -14.92 1.75
C LEU A 596 44.56 -15.85 1.62
N ARG A 597 44.50 -16.83 0.69
CA ARG A 597 45.62 -17.72 0.40
C ARG A 597 46.80 -16.99 -0.24
N GLY A 598 46.54 -16.00 -1.10
CA GLY A 598 47.57 -15.17 -1.73
C GLY A 598 48.26 -14.20 -0.77
N ASN A 599 47.55 -13.68 0.23
CA ASN A 599 48.11 -12.90 1.33
C ASN A 599 48.82 -13.78 2.39
N GLY A 600 48.70 -15.12 2.30
CA GLY A 600 49.28 -16.11 3.22
C GLY A 600 50.35 -17.03 2.61
N GLY A 601 51.05 -16.64 1.54
CA GLY A 601 52.21 -17.37 0.99
C GLY A 601 53.53 -17.12 1.76
N PRO A 602 54.50 -18.06 1.74
CA PRO A 602 55.14 -18.65 2.92
C PRO A 602 56.13 -17.71 3.64
N TYR A 603 55.79 -17.28 4.86
CA TYR A 603 56.75 -16.64 5.78
C TYR A 603 56.67 -17.18 7.22
N TRP A 604 56.11 -18.38 7.41
CA TRP A 604 56.01 -19.03 8.72
C TRP A 604 56.60 -20.45 8.70
N ARG A 605 57.92 -20.52 8.53
CA ARG A 605 58.80 -21.52 9.14
C ARG A 605 60.27 -21.11 8.90
N ARG A 606 60.77 -20.13 9.66
CA ARG A 606 62.17 -20.20 10.08
C ARG A 606 62.15 -20.92 11.41
N GLU A 607 62.61 -22.16 11.37
CA GLU A 607 63.12 -22.86 12.53
C GLU A 607 64.05 -21.91 13.29
N GLU A 608 63.76 -21.67 14.57
CA GLU A 608 64.77 -21.19 15.49
C GLU A 608 65.87 -22.27 15.52
N PRO A 609 67.14 -21.93 15.27
CA PRO A 609 68.22 -22.85 15.56
C PRO A 609 68.31 -22.97 17.08
N SER A 610 68.01 -24.16 17.57
CA SER A 610 68.35 -24.60 18.91
C SER A 610 69.82 -24.31 19.22
N SER A 611 70.06 -23.50 20.26
CA SER A 611 71.32 -23.42 20.99
C SER A 611 71.08 -23.79 22.44
#